data_AF-A0A8T4X6I1-F1
#
_entry.id   AF-A0A8T4X6I1-F1
#
_cell.length_a   1.000
_cell.length_b   1.000
_cell.length_c   1.000
_cell.angle_alpha   90.00
_cell.angle_beta   90.00
_cell.angle_gamma   90.00
#
_symmetry.space_group_name_H-M   'P 1'
#
loop_
_entity.id
_entity.type
_entity.pdbx_description
1 polymer ?
#
loop_
_entity_poly.entity_id
_entity_poly.type
_entity_poly.pdbx_seq_one_letter_code
_entity_poly.pdbx_strand_id
1 'polypeptide(L)' 'MPQTKPIVSVENVVASASVEQKIDLNEITEKFPDTEYHPEQFPGLVFRLQNPRTATLIFRTG' A
#
# COMPACT_ATOMS: atom_id res chain seq x y z
N MET A 1 -27.06 6.44 35.37
CA MET A 1 -26.52 5.28 34.63
C MET A 1 -25.01 5.37 34.69
N PRO A 2 -24.27 4.33 35.12
CA PRO A 2 -22.81 4.40 35.10
C PRO A 2 -22.33 4.45 33.65
N GLN A 3 -21.55 5.48 33.29
CA GLN A 3 -20.89 5.55 31.99
C GLN A 3 -19.64 4.68 32.04
N THR A 4 -19.63 3.57 31.30
CA THR A 4 -18.44 2.76 31.06
C THR A 4 -17.68 3.33 29.86
N LYS A 5 -16.35 3.48 30.00
CA LYS A 5 -15.49 3.97 28.93
C LYS A 5 -15.24 2.83 27.92
N PRO A 6 -15.47 3.02 26.62
CA PRO A 6 -15.25 1.97 25.64
C PRO A 6 -13.74 1.67 25.50
N ILE A 7 -13.41 0.39 25.32
CA ILE A 7 -12.06 -0.04 24.95
C ILE A 7 -11.98 -0.01 23.43
N VAL A 8 -11.03 0.75 22.89
CA VAL A 8 -10.81 0.90 21.44
C VAL A 8 -9.42 0.37 21.10
N SER A 9 -9.33 -0.47 20.07
CA SER A 9 -8.10 -1.01 19.51
C SER A 9 -8.00 -0.62 18.03
N VAL A 10 -6.81 -0.24 17.58
CA VAL A 10 -6.55 0.07 16.18
C VAL A 10 -6.10 -1.20 15.49
N GLU A 11 -6.94 -1.70 14.58
CA GLU A 11 -6.66 -2.95 13.86
C GLU A 11 -5.95 -2.72 12.52
N ASN A 12 -6.16 -1.56 11.91
CA ASN A 12 -5.54 -1.18 10.65
C ASN A 12 -5.47 0.33 10.50
N VAL A 13 -4.44 0.81 9.79
CA VAL A 13 -4.29 2.22 9.41
C VAL A 13 -4.04 2.27 7.91
N VAL A 14 -4.79 3.14 7.22
CA VAL A 14 -4.59 3.41 5.80
C VAL A 14 -4.07 4.83 5.66
N ALA A 15 -2.99 4.99 4.91
CA ALA A 15 -2.38 6.28 4.61
C ALA A 15 -2.13 6.40 3.11
N SER A 16 -2.15 7.63 2.60
CA SER A 16 -1.78 7.97 1.23
C SER A 16 -0.67 9.02 1.23
N ALA A 17 0.26 8.89 0.30
CA ALA A 17 1.31 9.86 0.05
C ALA A 17 1.46 10.02 -1.47
N SER A 18 2.03 11.14 -1.91
CA SER A 18 2.39 11.38 -3.30
C SER A 18 3.89 11.67 -3.38
N VAL A 19 4.52 11.16 -4.43
CA VAL A 19 5.94 11.39 -4.73
C VAL A 19 6.11 12.50 -5.78
N GLU A 20 5.00 13.05 -6.30
CA GLU A 20 4.97 14.14 -7.30
C GLU A 20 5.82 13.88 -8.55
N GLN A 21 6.07 12.62 -8.87
CA GLN A 21 6.86 12.21 -10.03
C GLN A 21 6.27 10.96 -10.69
N LYS A 22 6.45 10.83 -12.00
CA LYS A 22 6.03 9.62 -12.70
C LYS A 22 6.92 8.44 -12.31
N ILE A 23 6.29 7.30 -12.06
CA ILE A 23 6.96 6.05 -11.68
C ILE A 23 6.75 5.01 -12.78
N ASP A 24 7.84 4.37 -13.24
CA ASP A 24 7.74 3.22 -14.13
C ASP A 24 7.51 1.93 -13.32
N LEU A 25 6.26 1.46 -13.33
CA LEU A 25 5.87 0.25 -12.60
C LEU A 25 6.45 -1.03 -13.21
N ASN A 26 6.77 -1.04 -14.51
CA ASN A 26 7.40 -2.20 -15.14
C ASN A 26 8.84 -2.35 -14.65
N GLU A 27 9.59 -1.24 -14.60
CA GLU A 27 10.96 -1.24 -14.10
C GLU A 27 11.03 -1.69 -12.62
N ILE A 28 10.07 -1.27 -11.80
CA ILE A 28 9.97 -1.74 -10.41
C ILE A 28 9.71 -3.24 -10.37
N THR A 29 8.80 -3.76 -11.20
CA THR A 29 8.47 -5.19 -11.23
C THR A 29 9.67 -6.04 -11.64
N GLU A 30 10.46 -5.57 -12.60
CA GLU A 30 11.71 -6.23 -13.02
C GLU A 30 12.76 -6.27 -11.91
N LYS A 31 12.86 -5.19 -11.12
CA LYS A 31 13.83 -5.07 -10.02
C LYS A 31 13.41 -5.79 -8.74
N PHE A 32 12.10 -5.89 -8.50
CA PHE A 32 11.51 -6.46 -7.29
C PHE A 32 10.55 -7.59 -7.66
N PRO A 33 11.04 -8.84 -7.77
CA PRO A 33 10.25 -9.98 -8.24
C PRO A 33 9.03 -10.32 -7.38
N ASP A 34 9.05 -9.93 -6.11
CA ASP A 34 7.95 -10.17 -5.14
C ASP A 34 6.79 -9.16 -5.27
N THR A 35 6.83 -8.30 -6.30
CA THR A 35 5.75 -7.35 -6.58
C THR A 35 4.73 -7.92 -7.55
N GLU A 36 3.46 -7.55 -7.36
CA GLU A 36 2.37 -7.98 -8.24
C GLU A 36 1.91 -6.78 -9.07
N TYR A 37 2.09 -6.83 -10.39
CA TYR A 37 1.64 -5.80 -11.32
C TYR A 37 0.96 -6.40 -12.56
N HIS A 38 -0.35 -6.23 -12.64
CA HIS A 38 -1.19 -6.68 -13.75
C HIS A 38 -2.12 -5.53 -14.17
N PRO A 39 -1.66 -4.60 -15.05
CA PRO A 39 -2.39 -3.38 -15.38
C PRO A 39 -3.78 -3.61 -15.98
N GLU A 40 -3.99 -4.76 -16.63
CA GLU A 40 -5.28 -5.17 -17.19
C GLU A 40 -6.33 -5.50 -16.11
N GLN A 41 -5.89 -5.83 -14.89
CA GLN A 41 -6.76 -6.16 -13.75
C GLN A 41 -6.82 -5.02 -12.73
N PHE A 42 -5.68 -4.38 -12.45
CA PHE A 42 -5.57 -3.30 -11.48
C PHE A 42 -4.46 -2.31 -11.88
N PRO A 43 -4.71 -0.99 -11.85
CA PRO A 43 -3.77 0.00 -12.38
C PRO A 43 -2.54 0.28 -11.50
N GLY A 44 -2.52 -0.19 -10.24
CA GLY A 44 -1.40 -0.01 -9.31
C GLY A 44 -0.55 -1.27 -9.17
N LEU A 45 0.69 -1.09 -8.73
CA LEU A 45 1.57 -2.17 -8.31
C LEU A 45 1.34 -2.47 -6.83
N VAL A 46 1.22 -3.75 -6.48
CA VAL A 46 1.11 -4.20 -5.09
C VAL A 46 2.50 -4.58 -4.59
N PHE A 47 2.96 -3.86 -3.58
CA PHE A 47 4.24 -4.10 -2.91
C PHE A 47 3.97 -4.57 -1.47
N ARG A 48 4.54 -5.70 -1.05
CA ARG A 48 4.34 -6.25 0.30
C ARG A 48 5.64 -6.20 1.10
N LEU A 49 5.61 -5.47 2.21
CA LEU A 49 6.71 -5.46 3.16
C LEU A 49 6.47 -6.50 4.26
N GLN A 50 7.51 -7.26 4.60
CA GLN A 50 7.45 -8.25 5.67
C GLN A 50 7.55 -7.61 7.06
N ASN A 51 8.35 -6.54 7.19
CA ASN A 51 8.54 -5.83 8.44
C ASN A 51 8.75 -4.32 8.22
N PRO A 52 7.82 -3.44 8.66
CA PRO A 52 6.51 -3.78 9.22
C PRO A 52 5.63 -4.49 8.18
N ARG A 53 4.71 -5.36 8.64
CA ARG A 53 3.81 -6.10 7.74
C ARG A 53 2.81 -5.13 7.12
N THR A 54 3.05 -4.71 5.88
CA THR A 54 2.19 -3.76 5.16
C THR A 54 2.00 -4.14 3.71
N ALA A 55 0.89 -3.69 3.13
CA ALA A 55 0.65 -3.68 1.71
C ALA A 55 0.68 -2.23 1.23
N THR A 56 1.55 -1.93 0.28
CA THR A 56 1.69 -0.61 -0.33
C THR A 56 1.22 -0.70 -1.78
N LEU A 57 0.35 0.21 -2.17
CA LEU A 57 -0.10 0.36 -3.55
C LEU A 57 0.69 1.52 -4.18
N ILE A 58 1.39 1.24 -5.26
CA ILE A 58 2.20 2.23 -5.99
C ILE A 58 1.52 2.52 -7.32
N PHE A 59 1.30 3.80 -7.62
CA PHE A 59 0.65 4.23 -8.86
C PHE A 59 1.64 4.96 -9.76
N ARG A 60 1.43 4.87 -11.08
CA ARG A 60 2.27 5.55 -12.09
C ARG A 60 2.33 7.08 -11.88
N THR A 61 1.32 7.66 -11.22
CA THR A 61 1.20 9.09 -10.95
C THR A 61 2.17 9.61 -9.87
N GLY A 62 2.73 8.73 -9.04
CA GLY A 62 3.59 9.11 -7.91
C GLY A 62 2.83 9.39 -6.65
#